data_AF-A0A962TJ61-F1
#
_entry.id   AF-A0A962TJ61-F1
#
_cell.length_a   1.000
_cell.length_b   1.000
_cell.length_c   1.000
_cell.angle_alpha   90.00
_cell.angle_beta   90.00
_cell.angle_gamma   90.00
#
_symmetry.space_group_name_H-M   'P 1'
#
loop_
_entity.id
_entity.type
_entity.pdbx_description
1 polymer ?
#
loop_
_entity_poly.entity_id
_entity_poly.type
_entity_poly.pdbx_seq_one_letter_code
_entity_poly.pdbx_strand_id
1 'polypeptide(L)'
;MPIQQVLSGQRVPVKIWTDDVDESSKQQLANIAGLPFIHHHVAAMPDVHLGKGATIGSVIATHKAIIPAAVGVDLGCGMVAARLSMTANDLDEKSLKKIFDQITRDVPAGRGQHPDDRVLVDAARPFEAGLNALTARHPALLKAFGKFSKWMNQMGTLGGGNHFIEVCLDEAGHVWIMLHSGSRGIGNAIADYFIQ
;
A
#
# COMPACT_ATOMS: atom_id res chain seq x y z
N MET A 1 -16.70 7.26 -15.84
CA MET A 1 -16.90 8.42 -14.94
C MET A 1 -16.31 9.65 -15.61
N PRO A 2 -17.07 10.73 -15.81
CA PRO A 2 -16.55 11.98 -16.39
C PRO A 2 -15.71 12.77 -15.38
N ILE A 3 -14.93 13.72 -15.87
CA ILE A 3 -14.25 14.73 -15.04
C ILE A 3 -15.34 15.66 -14.48
N GLN A 4 -15.32 15.90 -13.18
CA GLN A 4 -16.29 16.75 -12.47
C GLN A 4 -15.74 18.16 -12.22
N GLN A 5 -14.46 18.26 -11.85
CA GLN A 5 -13.79 19.53 -11.61
C GLN A 5 -12.46 19.61 -12.36
N VAL A 6 -12.07 20.83 -12.74
CA VAL A 6 -10.75 21.12 -13.33
C VAL A 6 -10.11 22.30 -12.60
N LEU A 7 -8.98 22.06 -11.95
CA LEU A 7 -8.15 23.16 -11.44
C LEU A 7 -7.26 23.64 -12.57
N SER A 8 -7.35 24.94 -12.86
CA SER A 8 -6.59 25.63 -13.89
C SER A 8 -5.72 26.71 -13.25
N GLY A 9 -4.65 27.14 -13.93
CA GLY A 9 -3.73 28.19 -13.45
C GLY A 9 -2.41 27.68 -12.87
N GLN A 10 -2.22 26.37 -12.79
CA GLN A 10 -0.93 25.73 -12.51
C GLN A 10 -0.20 25.47 -13.84
N ARG A 11 1.04 24.96 -13.76
CA ARG A 11 1.83 24.63 -14.96
C ARG A 11 1.14 23.59 -15.84
N VAL A 12 0.48 22.61 -15.23
CA VAL A 12 -0.42 21.68 -15.91
C VAL A 12 -1.78 21.68 -15.19
N PRO A 13 -2.91 21.38 -15.86
CA PRO A 13 -4.20 21.31 -15.19
C PRO A 13 -4.29 20.10 -14.24
N VAL A 14 -5.18 20.20 -13.25
CA VAL A 14 -5.63 19.06 -12.43
C VAL A 14 -7.02 18.66 -12.92
N LYS A 15 -7.21 17.37 -13.23
CA LYS A 15 -8.51 16.78 -13.57
C LYS A 15 -9.02 15.96 -12.40
N ILE A 16 -10.23 16.24 -11.91
CA ILE A 16 -10.78 15.61 -10.71
C ILE A 16 -12.08 14.89 -11.09
N TRP A 17 -12.19 13.61 -10.71
CA TRP A 17 -13.33 12.73 -11.05
C TRP A 17 -14.41 12.66 -9.96
N THR A 18 -14.42 13.60 -9.02
CA THR A 18 -15.42 13.72 -7.95
C THR A 18 -15.74 15.18 -7.66
N ASP A 19 -16.95 15.43 -7.16
CA ASP A 19 -17.35 16.72 -6.59
C ASP A 19 -16.97 16.86 -5.11
N ASP A 20 -16.66 15.74 -4.46
CA ASP A 20 -16.29 15.65 -3.05
C ASP A 20 -14.77 15.65 -2.89
N VAL A 21 -14.20 16.84 -2.77
CA VAL A 21 -12.78 17.03 -2.47
C VAL A 21 -12.59 18.28 -1.64
N ASP A 22 -11.89 18.16 -0.51
CA ASP A 22 -11.66 19.25 0.41
C ASP A 22 -10.56 20.22 -0.11
N GLU A 23 -10.55 21.44 0.42
CA GLU A 23 -9.63 22.50 -0.02
C GLU A 23 -8.16 22.16 0.23
N SER A 24 -7.84 21.40 1.28
CA SER A 24 -6.45 20.99 1.56
C SER A 24 -5.95 19.99 0.52
N SER A 25 -6.79 19.05 0.09
CA SER A 25 -6.51 18.13 -1.01
C SER A 25 -6.37 18.88 -2.35
N LYS A 26 -7.25 19.84 -2.64
CA LYS A 26 -7.13 20.69 -3.85
C LYS A 26 -5.82 21.48 -3.87
N GLN A 27 -5.44 22.06 -2.73
CA GLN A 27 -4.18 22.81 -2.62
C GLN A 27 -2.97 21.89 -2.85
N GLN A 28 -2.99 20.68 -2.27
CA GLN A 28 -1.92 19.70 -2.47
C GLN A 28 -1.81 19.27 -3.94
N LEU A 29 -2.93 19.00 -4.62
CA LEU A 29 -2.98 18.72 -6.06
C LEU A 29 -2.43 19.89 -6.89
N ALA A 30 -2.83 21.12 -6.56
CA ALA A 30 -2.36 22.32 -7.25
C ALA A 30 -0.85 22.53 -7.08
N ASN A 31 -0.32 22.29 -5.89
CA ASN A 31 1.12 22.36 -5.63
C ASN A 31 1.89 21.35 -6.50
N ILE A 32 1.42 20.10 -6.58
CA ILE A 32 2.03 19.07 -7.42
C ILE A 32 1.96 19.46 -8.89
N ALA A 33 0.81 19.91 -9.37
CA ALA A 33 0.61 20.35 -10.75
C ALA A 33 1.46 21.57 -11.15
N GLY A 34 1.99 22.32 -10.16
CA GLY A 34 2.97 23.38 -10.37
C GLY A 34 4.39 22.90 -10.65
N LEU A 35 4.73 21.63 -10.37
CA LEU A 35 6.10 21.15 -10.47
C LEU A 35 6.59 21.10 -11.94
N PRO A 36 7.88 21.42 -12.21
CA PRO A 36 8.43 21.60 -13.55
C PRO A 36 8.63 20.30 -14.33
N PHE A 37 8.39 19.15 -13.72
CA PHE A 37 8.55 17.83 -14.33
C PHE A 37 7.24 17.04 -14.41
N ILE A 38 6.09 17.61 -14.03
CA ILE A 38 4.81 16.94 -14.27
C ILE A 38 4.52 16.93 -15.76
N HIS A 39 4.05 15.79 -16.25
CA HIS A 39 3.66 15.56 -17.63
C HIS A 39 2.16 15.75 -17.83
N HIS A 40 1.78 16.65 -18.74
CA HIS A 40 0.42 16.89 -19.25
C HIS A 40 -0.66 17.34 -18.24
N HIS A 41 -0.88 16.62 -17.13
CA HIS A 41 -1.87 16.91 -16.09
C HIS A 41 -1.63 16.05 -14.83
N VAL A 42 -2.24 16.45 -13.72
CA VAL A 42 -2.47 15.57 -12.55
C VAL A 42 -3.91 15.04 -12.62
N ALA A 43 -4.12 13.77 -12.33
CA ALA A 43 -5.45 13.18 -12.25
C ALA A 43 -5.78 12.78 -10.81
N ALA A 44 -6.89 13.29 -10.28
CA ALA A 44 -7.42 12.95 -8.96
C ALA A 44 -8.63 12.02 -9.10
N MET A 45 -8.51 10.83 -8.53
CA MET A 45 -9.53 9.78 -8.53
C MET A 45 -10.66 10.14 -7.55
N PRO A 46 -11.81 9.45 -7.62
CA PRO A 46 -12.96 9.78 -6.77
C PRO A 46 -12.73 9.63 -5.26
N ASP A 47 -11.75 8.83 -4.87
CA ASP A 47 -11.32 8.58 -3.48
C ASP A 47 -10.20 9.53 -3.02
N VAL A 48 -9.93 10.61 -3.77
CA VAL A 48 -8.86 11.56 -3.46
C VAL A 48 -9.03 12.19 -2.08
N HIS A 49 -7.95 12.21 -1.30
CA HIS A 49 -7.91 12.89 -0.01
C HIS A 49 -6.47 13.25 0.38
N LEU A 50 -6.36 14.08 1.41
CA LEU A 50 -5.09 14.61 1.89
C LEU A 50 -4.15 13.45 2.28
N GLY A 51 -2.91 13.53 1.79
CA GLY A 51 -1.86 12.57 2.13
C GLY A 51 -0.55 13.24 2.57
N LYS A 52 0.44 12.41 2.91
CA LYS A 52 1.76 12.89 3.36
C LYS A 52 2.63 13.25 2.13
N GLY A 53 2.68 14.55 1.83
CA GLY A 53 3.46 15.11 0.71
C GLY A 53 2.72 15.08 -0.63
N ALA A 54 2.00 14.01 -0.96
CA ALA A 54 1.04 13.97 -2.06
C ALA A 54 -0.32 13.43 -1.62
N THR A 55 -1.38 13.74 -2.37
CA THR A 55 -2.73 13.21 -2.13
C THR A 55 -2.80 11.71 -2.39
N ILE A 56 -3.54 10.99 -1.57
CA ILE A 56 -3.97 9.62 -1.87
C ILE A 56 -5.03 9.71 -2.99
N GLY A 57 -5.12 8.68 -3.83
CA GLY A 57 -6.06 8.68 -4.97
C GLY A 57 -5.64 9.62 -6.10
N SER A 58 -4.33 9.79 -6.34
CA SER A 58 -3.83 10.63 -7.44
C SER A 58 -2.90 9.88 -8.38
N VAL A 59 -2.95 10.23 -9.67
CA VAL A 59 -2.04 9.75 -10.71
C VAL A 59 -1.22 10.92 -11.20
N ILE A 60 0.10 10.80 -11.03
CA ILE A 60 1.07 11.86 -11.26
C ILE A 60 2.14 11.31 -12.22
N ALA A 61 2.03 11.67 -13.50
CA ALA A 61 3.04 11.32 -14.49
C ALA A 61 4.17 12.35 -14.46
N THR A 62 5.42 11.88 -14.43
CA THR A 62 6.61 12.73 -14.36
C THR A 62 7.56 12.49 -15.53
N HIS A 63 8.36 13.50 -15.87
CA HIS A 63 9.47 13.38 -16.80
C HIS A 63 10.80 13.36 -16.06
N LYS A 64 11.52 12.23 -16.15
CA LYS A 64 12.89 12.06 -15.62
C LYS A 64 13.03 12.45 -14.13
N ALA A 65 11.95 12.33 -13.35
CA ALA A 65 11.92 12.68 -11.94
C ALA A 65 11.09 11.64 -11.18
N ILE A 66 11.47 11.36 -9.93
CA ILE A 66 10.71 10.53 -9.00
C ILE A 66 10.31 11.41 -7.82
N ILE A 67 9.07 11.29 -7.37
CA ILE A 67 8.58 11.97 -6.16
C ILE A 67 8.30 10.87 -5.13
N PRO A 68 9.20 10.59 -4.17
CA PRO A 68 9.00 9.52 -3.18
C PRO A 68 7.66 9.67 -2.43
N ALA A 69 7.30 10.89 -2.06
CA ALA A 69 6.03 11.18 -1.38
C ALA A 69 4.78 10.85 -2.21
N ALA A 70 4.88 10.82 -3.54
CA ALA A 70 3.78 10.42 -4.43
C ALA A 70 3.62 8.91 -4.55
N VAL A 71 4.63 8.12 -4.15
CA VAL A 71 4.53 6.65 -4.09
C VAL A 71 3.83 6.22 -2.79
N GLY A 72 4.03 6.97 -1.71
CA GLY A 72 3.41 6.72 -0.41
C GLY A 72 4.36 6.11 0.61
N VAL A 73 3.88 5.98 1.85
CA VAL A 73 4.69 5.47 2.98
C VAL A 73 4.66 3.96 3.12
N ASP A 74 3.66 3.29 2.56
CA ASP A 74 3.63 1.82 2.47
C ASP A 74 3.84 1.41 1.01
N LEU A 75 5.12 1.28 0.64
CA LEU A 75 5.52 1.01 -0.73
C LEU A 75 4.94 -0.32 -1.21
N GLY A 76 4.24 -0.32 -2.34
CA GLY A 76 3.64 -1.54 -2.88
C GLY A 76 2.50 -2.10 -2.00
N CYS A 77 1.91 -1.29 -1.11
CA CYS A 77 0.60 -1.60 -0.55
C CYS A 77 -0.40 -1.82 -1.69
N GLY A 78 -1.11 -2.94 -1.64
CA GLY A 78 -1.93 -3.38 -2.74
C GLY A 78 -2.76 -4.59 -2.40
N MET A 79 -3.62 -4.94 -3.35
CA MET A 79 -4.62 -5.98 -3.16
C MET A 79 -4.41 -7.13 -4.15
N VAL A 80 -4.59 -8.35 -3.66
CA VAL A 80 -4.67 -9.56 -4.47
C VAL A 80 -5.97 -10.27 -4.12
N ALA A 81 -6.71 -10.69 -5.14
CA ALA A 81 -7.90 -11.50 -4.99
C ALA A 81 -7.72 -12.83 -5.73
N ALA A 82 -8.03 -13.94 -5.06
CA ALA A 82 -7.96 -15.28 -5.61
C ALA A 82 -9.32 -15.97 -5.51
N ARG A 83 -9.90 -16.32 -6.66
CA ARG A 83 -11.12 -17.11 -6.72
C ARG A 83 -10.83 -18.56 -6.39
N LEU A 84 -11.61 -19.14 -5.49
CA LEU A 84 -11.54 -20.55 -5.14
C LEU A 84 -12.46 -21.39 -6.05
N SER A 85 -12.29 -22.71 -6.02
CA SER A 85 -13.21 -23.66 -6.66
C SER A 85 -14.47 -23.92 -5.83
N MET A 86 -14.81 -23.01 -4.92
CA MET A 86 -15.91 -23.13 -3.96
C MET A 86 -16.99 -22.09 -4.23
N THR A 87 -18.19 -22.38 -3.79
CA THR A 87 -19.37 -21.51 -3.81
C THR A 87 -19.85 -21.22 -2.39
N ALA A 88 -20.77 -20.27 -2.25
CA ALA A 88 -21.40 -19.95 -0.97
C ALA A 88 -22.00 -21.19 -0.27
N ASN A 89 -22.51 -22.16 -1.02
CA ASN A 89 -23.11 -23.39 -0.49
C ASN A 89 -22.09 -24.35 0.14
N ASP A 90 -20.80 -24.18 -0.17
CA ASP A 90 -19.71 -24.99 0.38
C ASP A 90 -19.19 -24.43 1.72
N LEU A 91 -19.73 -23.29 2.16
CA LEU A 91 -19.32 -22.60 3.38
C LEU A 91 -20.45 -22.59 4.41
N ASP A 92 -20.10 -22.98 5.63
CA ASP A 92 -20.92 -22.78 6.83
C ASP A 92 -20.13 -21.99 7.88
N GLU A 93 -20.82 -21.53 8.93
CA GLU A 93 -20.21 -20.75 10.01
C GLU A 93 -19.06 -21.50 10.69
N LYS A 94 -19.17 -22.83 10.82
CA LYS A 94 -18.14 -23.68 11.41
C LYS A 94 -16.86 -23.69 10.55
N SER A 95 -17.00 -23.76 9.25
CA SER A 95 -15.90 -23.74 8.29
C SER A 95 -15.25 -22.36 8.24
N LEU A 96 -16.05 -21.29 8.22
CA LEU A 96 -15.56 -19.91 8.32
C LEU A 96 -14.77 -19.68 9.61
N LYS A 97 -15.27 -20.15 10.75
CA LYS A 97 -14.54 -20.06 12.01
C LYS A 97 -13.20 -20.79 11.95
N LYS A 98 -13.15 -22.00 11.38
CA LYS A 98 -11.89 -22.75 11.23
C LYS A 98 -10.88 -22.01 10.36
N ILE A 99 -11.34 -21.40 9.26
CA ILE A 99 -10.50 -20.62 8.35
C ILE A 99 -9.95 -19.39 9.09
N PHE A 100 -10.82 -18.64 9.77
CA PHE A 100 -10.42 -17.49 10.58
C PHE A 100 -9.40 -17.87 11.64
N ASP A 101 -9.66 -18.92 12.41
CA ASP A 101 -8.76 -19.40 13.46
C ASP A 101 -7.41 -19.84 12.86
N GLN A 102 -7.37 -20.41 11.65
CA GLN A 102 -6.12 -20.78 10.98
C GLN A 102 -5.34 -19.56 10.51
N ILE A 103 -5.99 -18.63 9.80
CA ILE A 103 -5.37 -17.40 9.31
C ILE A 103 -4.79 -16.60 10.47
N THR A 104 -5.53 -16.42 11.55
CA THR A 104 -5.09 -15.65 12.72
C THR A 104 -3.95 -16.31 13.50
N ARG A 105 -3.82 -17.64 13.44
CA ARG A 105 -2.66 -18.37 13.98
C ARG A 105 -1.41 -18.19 13.12
N ASP A 106 -1.57 -18.27 11.80
CA ASP A 106 -0.44 -18.35 10.86
C ASP A 106 0.04 -16.99 10.35
N VAL A 107 -0.83 -15.99 10.36
CA VAL A 107 -0.55 -14.65 9.83
C VAL A 107 -0.61 -13.62 10.95
N PRO A 108 0.55 -13.22 11.53
CA PRO A 108 0.60 -12.17 12.52
C PRO A 108 -0.01 -10.86 11.98
N ALA A 109 -0.85 -10.21 12.79
CA ALA A 109 -1.51 -8.96 12.45
C ALA A 109 -1.10 -7.81 13.38
N GLY A 110 -1.45 -6.58 12.99
CA GLY A 110 -1.11 -5.36 13.72
C GLY A 110 0.40 -5.14 13.78
N ARG A 111 0.93 -5.08 15.00
CA ARG A 111 2.38 -4.98 15.28
C ARG A 111 3.06 -6.35 15.46
N GLY A 112 2.31 -7.44 15.29
CA GLY A 112 2.83 -8.80 15.38
C GLY A 112 3.83 -9.11 14.25
N GLN A 113 4.76 -10.02 14.54
CA GLN A 113 5.75 -10.52 13.59
C GLN A 113 6.07 -11.98 13.90
N HIS A 114 6.67 -12.69 12.94
CA HIS A 114 7.12 -14.05 13.17
C HIS A 114 8.31 -14.08 14.13
N PRO A 115 8.37 -15.03 15.08
CA PRO A 115 9.59 -15.27 15.85
C PRO A 115 10.72 -15.77 14.94
N ASP A 116 11.96 -15.67 15.41
CA ASP A 116 13.17 -15.98 14.61
C ASP A 116 13.19 -17.42 14.07
N ASP A 117 12.56 -18.37 14.77
CA ASP A 117 12.45 -19.78 14.36
C ASP A 117 11.31 -20.07 13.36
N ARG A 118 10.46 -19.09 13.06
CA ARG A 118 9.34 -19.18 12.10
C ARG A 118 9.42 -18.18 10.96
N VAL A 119 10.56 -17.51 10.79
CA VAL A 119 10.78 -16.60 9.68
C VAL A 119 10.65 -17.34 8.36
N LEU A 120 9.92 -16.73 7.40
CA LEU A 120 9.75 -17.27 6.05
C LEU A 120 10.99 -16.99 5.18
N VAL A 121 12.11 -17.64 5.50
CA VAL A 121 13.43 -17.37 4.88
C VAL A 121 13.39 -17.52 3.36
N ASP A 122 12.74 -18.55 2.83
CA ASP A 122 12.65 -18.76 1.39
C ASP A 122 11.84 -17.65 0.69
N ALA A 123 10.81 -17.11 1.34
CA ALA A 123 10.03 -15.97 0.83
C ALA A 123 10.82 -14.65 0.91
N ALA A 124 11.72 -14.52 1.89
CA ALA A 124 12.57 -13.35 2.06
C ALA A 124 13.76 -13.31 1.09
N ARG A 125 14.30 -14.49 0.72
CA ARG A 125 15.52 -14.64 -0.07
C ARG A 125 15.57 -13.80 -1.36
N PRO A 126 14.50 -13.67 -2.16
CA PRO A 126 14.54 -12.87 -3.39
C PRO A 126 14.85 -11.38 -3.16
N PHE A 127 14.54 -10.85 -1.97
CA PHE A 127 14.71 -9.43 -1.65
C PHE A 127 16.04 -9.11 -0.97
N GLU A 128 16.73 -10.14 -0.47
CA GLU A 128 17.91 -9.99 0.38
C GLU A 128 19.05 -9.23 -0.31
N ALA A 129 19.40 -9.61 -1.54
CA ALA A 129 20.50 -8.95 -2.26
C ALA A 129 20.23 -7.46 -2.48
N GLY A 130 19.00 -7.10 -2.87
CA GLY A 130 18.59 -5.71 -3.09
C GLY A 130 18.59 -4.90 -1.80
N LEU A 131 18.02 -5.45 -0.72
CA LEU A 131 17.97 -4.79 0.58
C LEU A 131 19.36 -4.67 1.22
N ASN A 132 20.24 -5.66 1.05
CA ASN A 132 21.62 -5.57 1.52
C ASN A 132 22.38 -4.47 0.78
N ALA A 133 22.26 -4.38 -0.55
CA ALA A 133 22.87 -3.30 -1.31
C ALA A 133 22.33 -1.92 -0.92
N LEU A 134 21.02 -1.81 -0.64
CA LEU A 134 20.39 -0.57 -0.21
C LEU A 134 20.86 -0.15 1.19
N THR A 135 20.82 -1.08 2.15
CA THR A 135 21.18 -0.80 3.55
C THR A 135 22.67 -0.60 3.75
N ALA A 136 23.53 -1.18 2.90
CA ALA A 136 24.96 -0.86 2.87
C ALA A 136 25.21 0.61 2.49
N ARG A 137 24.44 1.15 1.52
CA ARG A 137 24.53 2.57 1.13
C ARG A 137 23.82 3.50 2.11
N HIS A 138 22.74 3.03 2.73
CA HIS A 138 21.91 3.80 3.66
C HIS A 138 21.71 3.06 4.99
N PRO A 139 22.74 2.95 5.85
CA PRO A 139 22.65 2.18 7.09
C PRO A 139 21.59 2.69 8.08
N ALA A 140 21.19 3.95 7.96
CA ALA A 140 20.15 4.55 8.79
C ALA A 140 18.78 3.87 8.61
N LEU A 141 18.50 3.24 7.47
CA LEU A 141 17.26 2.49 7.22
C LEU A 141 17.05 1.37 8.24
N LEU A 142 18.12 0.74 8.70
CA LEU A 142 18.05 -0.35 9.68
C LEU A 142 17.64 0.12 11.08
N LYS A 143 17.81 1.42 11.39
CA LYS A 143 17.39 1.97 12.69
C LYS A 143 15.88 1.88 12.91
N ALA A 144 15.09 1.85 11.83
CA ALA A 144 13.64 1.75 11.89
C ALA A 144 13.14 0.41 12.46
N PHE A 145 13.94 -0.65 12.40
CA PHE A 145 13.56 -1.99 12.88
C PHE A 145 13.88 -2.22 14.36
N GLY A 146 14.55 -1.28 15.02
CA GLY A 146 14.94 -1.43 16.43
C GLY A 146 15.90 -2.60 16.66
N LYS A 147 16.08 -2.99 17.92
CA LYS A 147 17.06 -4.03 18.31
C LYS A 147 16.54 -5.47 18.16
N PHE A 148 15.22 -5.65 18.16
CA PHE A 148 14.56 -6.96 18.31
C PHE A 148 13.71 -7.36 17.10
N SER A 149 13.64 -6.55 16.05
CA SER A 149 12.95 -6.89 14.81
C SER A 149 13.94 -6.84 13.65
N LYS A 150 13.84 -7.81 12.75
CA LYS A 150 14.49 -7.77 11.44
C LYS A 150 13.37 -7.66 10.40
N TRP A 151 13.67 -7.04 9.27
CA TRP A 151 12.70 -6.93 8.17
C TRP A 151 12.15 -8.32 7.75
N MET A 152 12.97 -9.38 7.84
CA MET A 152 12.56 -10.74 7.53
C MET A 152 11.45 -11.28 8.46
N ASN A 153 11.42 -10.89 9.74
CA ASN A 153 10.36 -11.31 10.67
C ASN A 153 8.98 -10.79 10.26
N GLN A 154 8.92 -9.73 9.46
CA GLN A 154 7.68 -9.14 8.96
C GLN A 154 7.20 -9.77 7.65
N MET A 155 7.99 -10.64 7.02
CA MET A 155 7.59 -11.36 5.81
C MET A 155 6.43 -12.31 6.12
N GLY A 156 5.36 -12.26 5.32
CA GLY A 156 4.16 -13.05 5.56
C GLY A 156 3.37 -12.64 6.81
N THR A 157 3.43 -11.35 7.17
CA THR A 157 2.57 -10.74 8.19
C THR A 157 1.58 -9.80 7.53
N LEU A 158 0.41 -9.62 8.16
CA LEU A 158 -0.64 -8.77 7.62
C LEU A 158 -0.33 -7.29 7.86
N GLY A 159 0.03 -6.97 9.10
CA GLY A 159 0.12 -5.59 9.56
C GLY A 159 -1.16 -5.02 10.14
N GLY A 160 -1.13 -3.72 10.41
CA GLY A 160 -2.27 -2.95 10.93
C GLY A 160 -2.73 -1.88 9.94
N GLY A 161 -3.57 -0.95 10.41
CA GLY A 161 -4.20 0.04 9.54
C GLY A 161 -5.36 -0.57 8.77
N ASN A 162 -5.40 -0.35 7.46
CA ASN A 162 -6.45 -0.85 6.56
C ASN A 162 -6.11 -2.21 5.92
N HIS A 163 -5.11 -2.94 6.43
CA HIS A 163 -4.71 -4.26 5.92
C HIS A 163 -5.65 -5.35 6.43
N PHE A 164 -6.06 -6.25 5.53
CA PHE A 164 -7.01 -7.32 5.85
C PHE A 164 -6.78 -8.58 5.01
N ILE A 165 -7.28 -9.71 5.51
CA ILE A 165 -7.56 -10.92 4.73
C ILE A 165 -9.06 -11.16 4.88
N GLU A 166 -9.77 -11.24 3.76
CA GLU A 166 -11.23 -11.40 3.76
C GLU A 166 -11.63 -12.60 2.89
N VAL A 167 -12.64 -13.33 3.35
CA VAL A 167 -13.35 -14.33 2.55
C VAL A 167 -14.63 -13.65 2.04
N CYS A 168 -14.73 -13.47 0.73
CA CYS A 168 -15.82 -12.73 0.10
C CYS A 168 -16.59 -13.63 -0.87
N LEU A 169 -17.81 -13.22 -1.21
CA LEU A 169 -18.58 -13.80 -2.30
C LEU A 169 -18.68 -12.78 -3.43
N ASP A 170 -18.59 -13.24 -4.67
CA ASP A 170 -18.98 -12.42 -5.82
C ASP A 170 -20.50 -12.50 -6.09
N GLU A 171 -20.97 -11.73 -7.07
CA GLU A 171 -22.39 -11.67 -7.45
C GLU A 171 -22.95 -13.00 -7.96
N ALA A 172 -22.08 -13.94 -8.38
CA ALA A 172 -22.46 -15.29 -8.79
C ALA A 172 -22.36 -16.32 -7.65
N GLY A 173 -21.98 -15.88 -6.45
CA GLY A 173 -21.83 -16.74 -5.28
C GLY A 173 -20.54 -17.57 -5.28
N HIS A 174 -19.53 -17.25 -6.10
CA HIS A 174 -18.21 -17.87 -5.98
C HIS A 174 -17.43 -17.28 -4.80
N VAL A 175 -16.64 -18.14 -4.16
CA VAL A 175 -15.82 -17.74 -3.00
C VAL A 175 -14.49 -17.16 -3.48
N TRP A 176 -14.10 -16.04 -2.86
CA TRP A 176 -12.83 -15.37 -3.06
C TRP A 176 -12.08 -15.21 -1.74
N ILE A 177 -10.75 -15.24 -1.81
CA ILE A 177 -9.88 -14.72 -0.76
C ILE A 177 -9.26 -13.43 -1.26
N MET A 178 -9.47 -12.35 -0.51
CA MET A 178 -8.87 -11.05 -0.79
C MET A 178 -7.83 -10.73 0.28
N LEU A 179 -6.64 -10.37 -0.16
CA LEU A 179 -5.53 -9.94 0.68
C LEU A 179 -5.22 -8.49 0.35
N HIS A 180 -5.25 -7.63 1.36
CA HIS A 180 -4.73 -6.28 1.31
C HIS A 180 -3.59 -6.14 2.31
N SER A 181 -2.38 -5.93 1.80
CA SER A 181 -1.18 -5.71 2.62
C SER A 181 -0.14 -4.93 1.80
N GLY A 182 1.01 -4.67 2.41
CA GLY A 182 2.09 -3.91 1.80
C GLY A 182 3.46 -4.35 2.25
N SER A 183 4.43 -3.46 2.07
CA SER A 183 5.85 -3.68 2.36
C SER A 183 6.19 -3.77 3.85
N ARG A 184 5.23 -3.57 4.75
CA ARG A 184 5.47 -3.57 6.20
C ARG A 184 6.48 -2.49 6.60
N GLY A 185 7.31 -2.75 7.61
CA GLY A 185 8.24 -1.76 8.15
C GLY A 185 9.32 -1.33 7.15
N ILE A 186 9.67 -2.16 6.16
CA ILE A 186 10.75 -1.81 5.23
C ILE A 186 10.37 -0.70 4.26
N GLY A 187 9.16 -0.70 3.70
CA GLY A 187 8.77 0.41 2.83
C GLY A 187 8.54 1.69 3.61
N ASN A 188 8.01 1.62 4.83
CA ASN A 188 7.91 2.81 5.68
C ASN A 188 9.27 3.38 6.06
N ALA A 189 10.25 2.55 6.39
CA ALA A 189 11.63 2.99 6.65
C ALA A 189 12.26 3.67 5.44
N ILE A 190 12.06 3.12 4.24
CA ILE A 190 12.54 3.70 2.98
C ILE A 190 11.85 5.03 2.72
N ALA A 191 10.53 5.08 2.83
CA ALA A 191 9.75 6.29 2.58
C ALA A 191 10.14 7.41 3.56
N ASP A 192 10.22 7.13 4.87
CA ASP A 192 10.59 8.15 5.84
C ASP A 192 12.03 8.66 5.63
N TYR A 193 12.95 7.82 5.14
CA TYR A 193 14.31 8.24 4.83
C TYR A 193 14.44 9.11 3.57
N PHE A 194 13.63 8.87 2.53
CA PHE A 194 13.72 9.59 1.25
C PHE A 194 12.70 10.72 1.08
N ILE A 195 11.69 10.79 1.95
CA ILE A 195 10.71 11.89 1.97
C ILE A 195 11.19 13.04 2.88
N GLN A 196 11.90 12.73 3.97
CA GLN A 196 12.53 13.72 4.86
C GLN A 196 13.83 14.27 4.24
#